data_AF-A0A931Q3G2-F1
#
_entry.id   AF-A0A931Q3G2-F1
#
_cell.length_a   1.000
_cell.length_b   1.000
_cell.length_c   1.000
_cell.angle_alpha   90.00
_cell.angle_beta   90.00
_cell.angle_gamma   90.00
#
_symmetry.space_group_name_H-M   'P 1'
#
loop_
_entity.id
_entity.type
_entity.pdbx_description
1 polymer ?
#
loop_
_entity_poly.entity_id
_entity_poly.type
_entity_poly.pdbx_seq_one_letter_code
_entity_poly.pdbx_strand_id
1 'polypeptide(L)' 'MKAAVKQNGLLIPRKFLKGIKEADIKREKDKIVILPTRLEEDPIFALGSRPGHSGLKNASVNHDAYLYERD' A
#
# COMPACT_ATOMS: atom_id res chain seq x y z
N MET A 1 -6.88 3.49 31.50
CA MET A 1 -7.36 2.09 31.38
C MET A 1 -6.18 1.16 31.64
N LYS A 2 -6.36 0.10 32.42
CA LYS A 2 -5.35 -0.97 32.60
C LYS A 2 -5.88 -2.23 31.90
N ALA A 3 -5.06 -2.87 31.08
CA ALA A 3 -5.40 -4.11 30.40
C ALA A 3 -4.33 -5.16 30.73
N ALA A 4 -4.77 -6.39 30.99
CA ALA A 4 -3.87 -7.48 31.33
C ALA A 4 -3.27 -8.08 30.04
N VAL A 5 -1.97 -8.34 30.06
CA VAL A 5 -1.29 -9.10 29.03
C VAL A 5 -1.57 -10.59 29.30
N LYS A 6 -2.12 -11.29 28.31
CA LYS A 6 -2.34 -12.73 28.36
C LYS A 6 -1.24 -13.46 27.58
N GLN A 7 -1.27 -14.79 27.57
CA GLN A 7 -0.31 -15.63 26.83
C GLN A 7 -0.18 -15.21 25.35
N ASN A 8 -1.29 -14.78 24.74
CA ASN A 8 -1.33 -14.37 23.33
C ASN A 8 -1.13 -12.85 23.13
N GLY A 9 -0.77 -12.11 24.18
CA GLY A 9 -0.50 -10.67 24.12
C GLY A 9 -1.57 -9.78 24.77
N LEU A 10 -1.61 -8.52 24.34
CA LEU A 10 -2.49 -7.47 24.86
C LEU A 10 -3.66 -7.24 23.88
N LEU A 11 -4.89 -7.28 24.39
CA LEU A 11 -6.07 -6.92 23.59
C LEU A 11 -6.33 -5.42 23.63
N ILE A 12 -6.40 -4.81 22.45
CA ILE A 12 -6.72 -3.39 22.28
C ILE A 12 -8.18 -3.25 21.85
N PRO A 13 -9.03 -2.55 22.61
CA PRO A 13 -10.41 -2.32 22.23
C PRO A 13 -10.55 -1.65 20.85
N ARG A 14 -11.37 -2.24 19.97
CA ARG A 14 -11.60 -1.76 18.59
C ARG A 14 -12.02 -0.29 18.50
N LYS A 15 -12.71 0.23 19.52
CA LYS A 15 -13.10 1.65 19.61
C LYS A 15 -11.93 2.62 19.56
N PHE A 16 -10.72 2.20 19.97
CA PHE A 16 -9.50 3.01 19.90
C PHE A 16 -8.88 3.03 18.51
N LEU A 17 -9.31 2.13 17.62
CA LEU A 17 -8.84 2.02 16.24
C LEU A 17 -9.94 2.38 15.23
N LYS A 18 -10.95 3.15 15.65
CA LYS A 18 -12.08 3.51 14.78
C LYS A 18 -11.58 4.33 13.59
N GLY A 19 -11.90 3.89 12.37
CA GLY A 19 -11.46 4.54 11.14
C GLY A 19 -10.07 4.10 10.65
N ILE A 20 -9.36 3.26 11.40
CA ILE A 20 -8.07 2.70 11.01
C ILE A 20 -8.34 1.35 10.34
N LYS A 21 -7.98 1.23 9.05
CA LYS A 21 -8.06 -0.04 8.29
C LYS A 21 -6.80 -0.88 8.52
N GLU A 22 -5.65 -0.24 8.48
CA GLU A 22 -4.33 -0.84 8.68
C GLU A 22 -3.49 0.06 9.60
N ALA A 23 -2.59 -0.54 10.35
CA ALA A 23 -1.76 0.18 11.30
C ALA A 23 -0.34 -0.39 11.37
N ASP A 24 0.64 0.51 11.38
CA ASP A 24 2.02 0.19 11.66
C ASP A 24 2.20 0.04 13.18
N ILE A 25 2.82 -1.06 13.59
CA ILE A 25 3.17 -1.31 14.99
C ILE A 25 4.69 -1.18 15.14
N LYS A 26 5.12 -0.18 15.91
CA LYS A 26 6.53 0.08 16.17
C LYS A 26 6.83 -0.13 17.64
N ARG A 27 7.94 -0.81 17.93
CA ARG A 27 8.47 -0.94 19.28
C ARG A 27 9.53 0.14 19.50
N GLU A 28 9.24 1.08 20.37
CA GLU A 28 10.22 2.01 20.92
C GLU A 28 10.62 1.52 22.32
N LYS A 29 11.77 1.98 22.83
CA LYS A 29 12.42 1.48 24.06
C LYS A 29 11.46 0.94 25.13
N ASP A 30 10.56 1.79 25.60
CA ASP A 30 9.62 1.54 26.70
C ASP A 30 8.14 1.50 26.26
N LYS A 31 7.84 1.63 24.96
CA LYS A 31 6.47 1.76 24.47
C LYS A 31 6.25 1.14 23.10
N ILE A 32 5.02 0.67 22.88
CA ILE A 32 4.55 0.24 21.57
C ILE A 32 3.70 1.37 21.00
N VAL A 33 4.05 1.84 19.81
CA VAL A 33 3.33 2.89 19.09
C VAL A 33 2.55 2.23 17.96
N ILE A 34 1.25 2.54 17.88
CA ILE A 34 0.36 2.08 16.83
C ILE A 34 -0.06 3.31 16.04
N LEU A 35 0.37 3.37 14.79
CA LEU A 35 0.07 4.49 13.89
C LEU A 35 -0.85 3.98 12.78
N PRO A 36 -1.92 4.70 12.42
CA PRO A 36 -2.66 4.35 11.22
C PRO A 36 -1.71 4.38 10.04
N THR A 37 -1.70 3.31 9.26
CA THR A 37 -0.98 3.30 7.99
C THR A 37 -1.72 4.27 7.08
N ARG A 38 -1.03 5.32 6.64
CA ARG A 38 -1.51 6.12 5.53
C ARG A 38 -1.33 5.23 4.30
N LEU A 39 -2.37 4.49 3.96
CA LEU A 39 -2.59 4.12 2.57
C LEU A 39 -2.85 5.45 1.84
N GLU A 40 -1.79 6.20 1.52
CA GLU A 40 -1.78 6.81 0.20
C GLU A 40 -2.07 5.64 -0.72
N GLU A 41 -3.18 5.71 -1.48
CA GLU A 41 -3.55 4.62 -2.39
C GLU A 41 -2.31 4.26 -3.19
N ASP A 42 -1.72 3.10 -2.92
CA ASP A 42 -0.45 2.75 -3.53
C ASP A 42 -0.69 2.82 -5.05
N PRO A 43 0.03 3.68 -5.78
CA PRO A 43 -0.18 3.85 -7.20
C PRO A 43 -0.07 2.53 -7.97
N ILE A 44 0.60 1.53 -7.39
CA ILE A 44 0.66 0.16 -7.93
C ILE A 44 -0.73 -0.46 -8.09
N PHE A 45 -1.65 -0.22 -7.15
CA PHE A 45 -3.03 -0.72 -7.23
C PHE A 45 -3.86 0.02 -8.28
N ALA A 46 -3.42 1.20 -8.70
CA ALA A 46 -4.00 1.96 -9.80
C ALA A 46 -3.29 1.73 -11.15
N LEU A 47 -2.27 0.86 -11.23
CA LEU A 47 -1.61 0.54 -12.50
C LEU A 47 -2.60 -0.07 -13.49
N GLY A 48 -2.56 0.39 -14.73
CA GLY A 48 -3.47 -0.07 -15.78
C GLY A 48 -4.90 0.48 -15.69
N SER A 49 -5.23 1.29 -14.67
CA SER A 49 -6.55 1.97 -14.58
C SER A 49 -6.78 2.97 -15.72
N ARG A 50 -5.68 3.52 -16.27
CA ARG A 50 -5.68 4.45 -17.41
C ARG A 50 -4.61 4.02 -18.42
N PRO A 51 -4.89 2.99 -19.25
CA PRO A 51 -3.91 2.54 -20.24
C PRO A 51 -3.74 3.61 -21.33
N GLY A 52 -2.49 3.95 -21.65
CA GLY A 52 -2.18 4.82 -22.77
C GLY A 52 -2.59 4.19 -24.11
N HIS A 53 -3.09 4.98 -25.03
CA HIS A 53 -3.41 4.53 -26.39
C HIS A 53 -2.33 5.04 -27.35
N SER A 54 -1.53 4.12 -27.89
CA SER A 54 -0.47 4.45 -28.86
C SER A 54 -1.01 4.68 -30.28
N GLY A 55 -2.27 4.32 -30.56
CA GLY A 55 -2.85 4.34 -31.91
C GLY A 55 -2.34 3.24 -32.84
N LEU A 56 -1.41 2.40 -32.38
CA LEU A 56 -0.77 1.33 -33.14
C LEU A 56 -1.32 -0.03 -32.71
N LYS A 57 -1.72 -0.87 -33.69
CA LYS A 57 -2.35 -2.17 -33.43
C LYS A 57 -1.43 -3.21 -32.77
N ASN A 58 -0.12 -3.05 -32.91
CA ASN A 58 0.91 -4.01 -32.49
C ASN A 58 2.04 -3.32 -31.70
N ALA A 59 1.79 -2.15 -31.09
CA ALA A 59 2.79 -1.43 -30.30
C ALA A 59 3.43 -2.29 -29.20
N SER A 60 2.65 -3.14 -28.53
CA SER A 60 3.19 -4.03 -27.49
C SER A 60 4.05 -5.16 -28.03
N VAL A 61 3.86 -5.56 -29.29
CA VAL A 61 4.58 -6.68 -29.93
C VAL A 61 5.87 -6.19 -30.59
N ASN A 62 5.80 -5.02 -31.26
CA ASN A 62 6.90 -4.43 -32.01
C ASN A 62 7.44 -3.18 -31.32
N HIS A 63 7.42 -3.14 -29.99
CA HIS A 63 7.75 -1.98 -29.18
C HIS A 63 9.12 -1.39 -29.55
N ASP A 64 10.12 -2.26 -29.71
CA ASP A 64 11.49 -1.85 -30.03
C ASP A 64 11.61 -1.22 -31.42
N ALA A 65 10.87 -1.73 -32.41
CA ALA A 65 10.86 -1.12 -33.75
C ALA A 65 10.35 0.32 -33.69
N TYR A 66 9.30 0.59 -32.91
CA TYR A 66 8.75 1.94 -32.77
C TYR A 66 9.61 2.89 -31.93
N LEU A 67 10.44 2.37 -31.03
CA LEU A 67 11.33 3.19 -30.20
C LEU A 67 12.67 3.49 -30.87
N TYR A 68 13.16 2.58 -31.72
CA TYR A 68 14.51 2.65 -32.27
C TYR A 68 14.57 2.88 -33.79
N GLU A 69 13.45 2.84 -34.52
CA GLU A 69 13.41 3.31 -35.92
C GLU A 69 13.31 4.83 -36.01
N ARG A 70 14.45 5.49 -35.82
CA ARG A 70 14.74 6.83 -36.34
C ARG A 70 16.13 6.81 -36.97
N ASP A 71 16.17 6.57 -38.28
CA ASP A 71 17.15 7.11 -39.22
C ASP A 71 16.45 7.29 -40.59
#